data_AF-A0A265Q8H9-F1
#
_entry.id   AF-A0A265Q8H9-F1
#
_cell.length_a   1.000
_cell.length_b   1.000
_cell.length_c   1.000
_cell.angle_alpha   90.00
_cell.angle_beta   90.00
_cell.angle_gamma   90.00
#
_symmetry.space_group_name_H-M   'P 1'
#
loop_
_entity.id
_entity.type
_entity.pdbx_description
1 polymer ?
#
loop_
_entity_poly.entity_id
_entity_poly.type
_entity_poly.pdbx_seq_one_letter_code
_entity_poly.pdbx_strand_id
1 'polypeptide(L)' 'MIIGEYIRQTDIDAYNKLMQTDKKDIDKGKKEIKIGDSIENLMKSDSYCRKGRRIRQRGWT' A
#
# COMPACT_ATOMS: atom_id res chain seq x y z
N MET A 1 -23.39 12.06 -13.22
CA MET A 1 -23.58 12.10 -11.75
C MET A 1 -22.73 11.02 -11.16
N ILE A 2 -21.61 11.39 -10.53
CA ILE A 2 -20.69 10.41 -9.92
C ILE A 2 -21.15 10.19 -8.47
N ILE A 3 -21.11 8.96 -7.99
CA ILE A 3 -21.60 8.60 -6.65
C ILE A 3 -20.96 9.46 -5.54
N GLY A 4 -19.70 9.88 -5.75
CA GLY A 4 -18.99 10.78 -4.86
C GLY A 4 -19.54 12.21 -4.80
N GLU A 5 -20.07 12.75 -5.90
CA GLU A 5 -20.72 14.08 -5.90
C GLU A 5 -22.06 14.05 -5.18
N TYR A 6 -22.80 12.96 -5.34
CA TYR A 6 -24.05 12.74 -4.63
C TYR A 6 -23.84 12.68 -3.12
N ILE A 7 -22.89 11.86 -2.66
CA ILE A 7 -22.54 11.75 -1.23
C ILE A 7 -22.05 13.09 -0.68
N ARG A 8 -21.27 13.86 -1.46
CA ARG A 8 -20.80 15.19 -1.05
C ARG A 8 -21.95 16.19 -0.82
N GLN A 9 -23.03 16.08 -1.58
CA GLN A 9 -24.21 16.95 -1.43
C GLN A 9 -25.15 16.47 -0.33
N THR A 10 -25.33 15.16 -0.15
CA THR A 10 -26.27 14.60 0.82
C THR A 10 -25.68 14.45 2.22
N ASP A 11 -24.41 14.09 2.33
CA ASP A 11 -23.72 13.82 3.60
C ASP A 11 -22.22 14.13 3.50
N ILE A 12 -21.88 15.37 3.84
CA ILE A 12 -20.50 15.86 3.77
C ILE A 12 -19.59 15.22 4.82
N ASP A 13 -20.13 14.76 5.94
CA ASP A 13 -19.36 14.10 7.00
C ASP A 13 -18.95 12.69 6.58
N ALA A 14 -19.85 11.94 5.94
CA ALA A 14 -19.53 10.65 5.33
C ALA A 14 -18.47 10.80 4.22
N TYR A 15 -18.62 11.79 3.34
CA TYR A 15 -17.64 12.10 2.29
C TYR A 15 -16.24 12.37 2.87
N ASN A 16 -16.16 13.21 3.92
CA ASN A 16 -14.91 13.57 4.57
C ASN A 16 -14.26 12.38 5.28
N LYS A 17 -15.05 11.49 5.89
CA LYS A 17 -14.53 10.26 6.53
C LYS A 17 -13.95 9.29 5.49
N LEU A 18 -14.63 9.08 4.37
CA LEU A 18 -14.16 8.23 3.27
C LEU A 18 -12.84 8.74 2.67
N MET A 19 -12.76 10.05 2.42
CA MET A 19 -11.52 10.67 1.92
C MET A 19 -10.36 10.60 2.93
N GLN A 20 -10.66 10.56 4.23
CA GLN A 20 -9.65 10.40 5.27
C GLN A 20 -9.20 8.94 5.44
N THR A 21 -10.07 7.96 5.23
CA THR A 21 -9.69 6.53 5.27
C THR A 21 -8.78 6.20 4.10
N ASP A 22 -9.06 6.72 2.90
CA ASP A 22 -8.23 6.49 1.71
C ASP A 22 -6.80 7.03 1.91
N LYS A 23 -6.65 8.20 2.54
CA LYS A 23 -5.34 8.78 2.87
C LYS A 23 -4.59 8.02 3.97
N LYS A 24 -5.31 7.42 4.94
CA LYS A 24 -4.68 6.76 6.09
C LYS A 24 -4.21 5.34 5.81
N ASP A 25 -4.77 4.68 4.80
CA ASP A 25 -4.46 3.27 4.51
C ASP A 25 -3.59 3.08 3.26
N ILE A 26 -3.48 4.10 2.39
CA ILE A 26 -2.57 4.08 1.24
C ILE A 26 -1.16 4.57 1.62
N ASP A 27 -1.05 5.60 2.47
CA ASP A 27 0.23 6.28 2.79
C ASP A 27 0.93 5.84 4.08
N LYS A 28 0.44 4.79 4.77
CA LYS A 28 1.17 4.24 5.92
C LYS A 28 2.38 3.41 5.46
N GLY A 29 3.43 4.11 5.05
CA GLY A 29 4.81 3.74 5.38
C GLY A 29 5.50 2.72 4.47
N LYS A 30 5.02 2.46 3.26
CA LYS A 30 5.87 1.80 2.26
C LYS A 30 6.77 2.86 1.64
N LYS A 31 7.99 3.02 2.18
CA LYS A 31 9.06 3.66 1.41
C LYS A 31 9.12 2.93 0.07
N GLU A 32 8.74 3.59 -1.01
CA GLU A 32 8.83 3.01 -2.34
C GLU A 32 10.29 2.62 -2.57
N ILE A 33 10.57 1.32 -2.67
CA ILE A 33 11.88 0.82 -3.02
C ILE A 33 12.08 1.17 -4.49
N LYS A 34 12.93 2.16 -4.77
CA LYS A 34 13.24 2.60 -6.13
C LYS A 34 14.42 1.80 -6.68
N ILE A 35 14.43 1.59 -7.99
CA ILE A 35 15.59 1.00 -8.68
C ILE A 35 16.77 1.98 -8.51
N GLY A 36 17.90 1.49 -7.99
CA GLY A 36 19.07 2.32 -7.65
C GLY A 36 19.15 2.79 -6.18
N ASP A 37 18.26 2.32 -5.30
CA ASP A 37 18.37 2.50 -3.84
C ASP A 37 19.50 1.63 -3.24
N SER A 38 19.81 1.81 -1.95
CA SER A 38 20.86 1.03 -1.28
C SER A 38 20.53 -0.47 -1.27
N ILE A 39 21.57 -1.31 -1.26
CA ILE A 39 21.44 -2.77 -1.28
C ILE A 39 20.54 -3.24 -0.13
N GLU A 40 20.70 -2.66 1.07
CA GLU A 40 19.90 -2.99 2.26
C GLU A 40 18.42 -2.64 2.09
N ASN A 41 18.09 -1.59 1.32
CA ASN A 41 16.69 -1.23 1.01
C ASN A 41 16.10 -2.11 -0.10
N LEU A 42 16.87 -2.44 -1.13
CA LEU A 42 16.45 -3.36 -2.20
C LEU A 42 16.14 -4.76 -1.65
N MET A 43 16.94 -5.24 -0.69
CA MET A 43 16.77 -6.53 -0.02
C MET A 43 15.56 -6.59 0.94
N LYS A 44 14.94 -5.45 1.29
CA LYS A 44 13.69 -5.41 2.08
C LYS A 44 12.45 -5.80 1.28
N SER A 45 12.53 -5.76 -0.06
CA SER A 45 11.51 -6.42 -0.87
C SER A 45 11.66 -7.92 -0.62
N ASP A 46 10.60 -8.57 -0.11
CA ASP A 46 10.57 -9.98 0.31
C ASP A 46 10.97 -10.96 -0.81
N SER A 47 12.26 -11.02 -1.14
CA SER A 47 12.81 -11.90 -2.16
C SER A 47 12.80 -13.34 -1.66
N TYR A 48 12.86 -13.57 -0.34
CA TYR A 48 12.80 -14.89 0.27
C TYR A 48 11.87 -14.94 1.48
N CYS A 49 11.07 -16.00 1.59
CA CYS A 49 10.27 -16.31 2.76
C CYS A 49 10.50 -17.74 3.25
N ARG A 50 10.21 -18.01 4.53
CA ARG A 50 10.13 -19.38 5.03
C ARG A 50 8.80 -20.00 4.63
N LYS A 51 8.83 -21.13 3.93
CA LYS A 51 7.66 -22.00 3.69
C LYS A 51 7.91 -23.32 4.41
N GLY A 52 7.25 -23.50 5.56
CA GLY A 52 7.57 -24.58 6.51
C GLY A 52 8.96 -24.39 7.14
N ARG A 53 9.77 -25.47 7.16
CA ARG A 53 11.16 -25.45 7.70
C ARG A 53 12.22 -24.86 6.76
N ARG A 54 11.89 -24.56 5.49
CA ARG A 54 12.88 -24.16 4.46
C ARG A 54 12.68 -22.71 4.02
N ILE A 55 13.80 -22.01 3.76
CA ILE A 55 13.81 -20.68 3.12
C ILE A 55 13.61 -20.88 1.61
N ARG A 56 12.69 -20.12 1.00
CA ARG A 56 12.36 -20.17 -0.43
C ARG A 56 12.30 -18.76 -1.00
N GLN A 57 12.74 -18.59 -2.24
CA GLN A 57 12.59 -17.34 -2.96
C GLN A 57 11.10 -17.13 -3.33
N ARG A 58 10.53 -15.94 -3.09
CA ARG A 58 9.18 -15.57 -3.56
C ARG A 58 9.18 -15.03 -5.01
N GLY A 59 10.32 -14.58 -5.54
CA GLY A 59 10.53 -14.17 -6.95
C GLY A 59 11.99 -13.73 -7.19
N TRP A 60 12.59 -13.75 -8.39
CA TRP A 60 12.13 -13.88 -9.78
C TRP A 60 12.56 -15.20 -10.44
N THR A 61 11.70 -15.70 -11.34
CA THR A 61 12.06 -16.62 -12.45
C THR A 61 11.97 -15.84 -13.74
#